data_AF-A0AAV2R901-F1
#
_entry.id   AF-A0AAV2R901-F1
#
_cell.length_a   1.000
_cell.length_b   1.000
_cell.length_c   1.000
_cell.angle_alpha   90.00
_cell.angle_beta   90.00
_cell.angle_gamma   90.00
#
_symmetry.space_group_name_H-M   'P 1'
#
loop_
_entity.id
_entity.type
_entity.pdbx_description
1 polymer ?
#
loop_
_entity_poly.entity_id
_entity_poly.type
_entity_poly.pdbx_seq_one_letter_code
_entity_poly.pdbx_strand_id
1 'polypeptide(L)'
;IFYLVYAGVRGDTDRLIHGYDEYGNICGQENYQYFSNISASGIDHSSRPFCQVSINSNGVPERECNETCPTKGWTRILYYCFPSTSLETAAVKGTTIADGLFGKDFFENVGRDLKASWREIIYMSLIALVLALVVTAMLR
;
A
#
# COMPACT_ATOMS: atom_id res chain seq x y z
N ILE A 1 0.21 -10.70 -16.49
CA ILE A 1 1.02 -11.76 -15.85
C ILE A 1 2.50 -11.38 -15.77
N PHE A 2 3.22 -11.15 -16.88
CA PHE A 2 4.64 -10.71 -16.83
C PHE A 2 4.89 -9.46 -15.98
N TYR A 3 4.04 -8.44 -16.08
CA TYR A 3 4.15 -7.23 -15.26
C TYR A 3 3.91 -7.49 -13.77
N LEU A 4 2.98 -8.40 -13.42
CA LEU A 4 2.71 -8.77 -12.03
C LEU A 4 3.87 -9.58 -11.44
N VAL A 5 4.49 -10.46 -12.23
CA VAL A 5 5.72 -11.17 -11.82
C VAL A 5 6.87 -10.19 -11.68
N TYR A 6 7.05 -9.27 -12.62
CA TYR A 6 8.08 -8.25 -12.54
C TYR A 6 7.89 -7.34 -11.32
N ALA A 7 6.65 -6.90 -11.05
CA ALA A 7 6.30 -6.14 -9.88
C ALA A 7 6.46 -6.94 -8.57
N GLY A 8 6.19 -8.25 -8.57
CA GLY A 8 6.45 -9.10 -7.41
C GLY A 8 7.93 -9.36 -7.14
N VAL A 9 8.77 -9.41 -8.18
CA VAL A 9 10.21 -9.68 -8.07
C VAL A 9 11.02 -8.41 -7.79
N ARG A 10 10.59 -7.26 -8.34
CA ARG A 10 11.27 -5.97 -8.16
C ARG A 10 10.60 -5.07 -7.13
N GLY A 11 9.35 -5.36 -6.80
CA GLY A 11 8.62 -4.66 -5.76
C GLY A 11 9.08 -5.11 -4.39
N ASP A 12 8.99 -4.17 -3.47
CA ASP A 12 9.29 -4.39 -2.07
C ASP A 12 8.00 -4.82 -1.37
N THR A 13 7.71 -6.12 -1.42
CA THR A 13 6.46 -6.68 -0.86
C THR A 13 6.42 -6.57 0.66
N ASP A 14 7.57 -6.45 1.32
CA ASP A 14 7.67 -6.30 2.76
C ASP A 14 6.98 -5.03 3.27
N ARG A 15 6.97 -3.96 2.47
CA ARG A 15 6.21 -2.73 2.77
C ARG A 15 4.70 -2.95 2.92
N LEU A 16 4.15 -3.95 2.23
CA LEU A 16 2.72 -4.29 2.31
C LEU A 16 2.41 -5.23 3.47
N ILE A 17 3.37 -6.06 3.88
CA ILE A 17 3.18 -7.09 4.91
C ILE A 17 3.48 -6.52 6.30
N HIS A 18 4.61 -5.82 6.45
CA HIS A 18 5.08 -5.27 7.71
C HIS A 18 4.67 -3.81 7.92
N GLY A 19 4.32 -3.11 6.85
CA GLY A 19 4.04 -1.68 6.88
C GLY A 19 5.31 -0.82 6.89
N TYR A 20 5.10 0.49 6.81
CA TYR A 20 6.18 1.47 6.75
C TYR A 20 5.79 2.75 7.47
N ASP A 21 6.78 3.47 8.00
CA ASP A 21 6.61 4.76 8.68
C ASP A 21 6.37 5.93 7.71
N GLU A 22 6.17 7.13 8.23
CA GLU A 22 5.99 8.34 7.42
C GLU A 22 7.19 8.69 6.50
N TYR A 23 8.36 8.11 6.76
CA TYR A 23 9.60 8.33 5.98
C TYR A 23 9.88 7.21 4.97
N GLY A 24 9.06 6.16 4.94
CA GLY A 24 9.20 5.03 4.02
C GLY A 24 10.11 3.90 4.52
N ASN A 25 10.47 3.89 5.81
CA ASN A 25 11.21 2.79 6.43
C ASN A 25 10.25 1.66 6.80
N ILE A 26 10.64 0.42 6.49
CA ILE A 26 9.85 -0.79 6.76
C ILE A 26 9.99 -1.17 8.23
N CYS A 27 8.87 -1.47 8.88
CA CYS A 27 8.86 -1.92 10.27
C CYS A 27 9.42 -3.35 10.39
N GLY A 28 10.17 -3.64 11.45
CA GLY A 28 10.71 -4.98 11.72
C GLY A 28 11.87 -5.40 10.81
N GLN A 29 12.45 -4.46 10.06
CA GLN A 29 13.56 -4.72 9.14
C GLN A 29 14.65 -3.67 9.25
N GLU A 30 15.87 -4.06 8.84
CA GLU A 30 16.98 -3.12 8.63
C GLU A 30 16.75 -2.35 7.33
N ASN A 31 16.64 -1.03 7.40
CA ASN A 31 16.43 -0.18 6.23
C ASN A 31 17.75 0.43 5.77
N TYR A 32 18.21 0.08 4.57
CA TYR A 32 19.43 0.64 4.00
C TYR A 32 19.17 1.73 2.94
N GLN A 33 17.89 1.98 2.61
CA GLN A 33 17.51 2.95 1.59
C GLN A 33 17.50 4.37 2.18
N TYR A 34 18.53 5.14 1.85
CA TYR A 34 18.62 6.56 2.18
C TYR A 34 18.17 7.41 0.99
N PHE A 35 17.20 8.28 1.21
CA PHE A 35 16.75 9.28 0.25
C PHE A 35 17.32 10.65 0.64
N SER A 36 18.07 11.29 -0.26
CA SER A 36 18.78 12.55 0.03
C SER A 36 17.89 13.70 0.52
N ASN A 37 16.60 13.65 0.24
CA ASN A 37 15.62 14.68 0.59
C ASN A 37 14.76 14.32 1.81
N ILE A 38 14.99 13.15 2.44
CA ILE A 38 14.22 12.67 3.58
C ILE A 38 15.21 12.30 4.69
N SER A 39 15.37 13.21 5.65
CA SER A 39 16.37 13.13 6.71
C SER A 39 16.24 11.94 7.66
N ALA A 40 15.04 11.35 7.75
CA ALA A 40 14.77 10.18 8.61
C ALA A 40 14.57 8.88 7.81
N SER A 41 15.03 8.82 6.56
CA SER A 41 15.05 7.56 5.77
C SER A 41 16.29 6.72 6.06
N GLY A 42 16.18 5.39 5.94
CA GLY A 42 17.27 4.45 6.21
C GLY A 42 17.48 4.16 7.70
N ILE A 43 16.45 4.34 8.53
CA ILE A 43 16.53 4.03 9.97
C ILE A 43 16.25 2.55 10.20
N ASP A 44 17.10 1.90 11.00
CA ASP A 44 16.87 0.51 11.42
C ASP A 44 15.67 0.39 12.35
N HIS A 45 14.64 -0.33 11.90
CA HIS A 45 13.44 -0.66 12.67
C HIS A 45 13.34 -2.16 12.95
N SER A 46 14.44 -2.90 12.89
CA SER A 46 14.51 -4.34 13.23
C SER A 46 13.91 -4.67 14.61
N SER A 47 14.03 -3.75 15.56
CA SER A 47 13.46 -3.87 16.92
C SER A 47 11.96 -3.52 17.02
N ARG A 48 11.38 -2.92 15.97
CA ARG A 48 10.03 -2.34 15.96
C ARG A 48 9.16 -2.98 14.87
N PRO A 49 8.66 -4.23 15.07
CA PRO A 49 8.01 -5.00 14.03
C PRO A 49 6.57 -4.62 13.74
N PHE A 50 5.94 -3.76 14.55
CA PHE A 50 4.52 -3.44 14.38
C PHE A 50 4.32 -2.06 13.78
N CYS A 51 3.58 -1.98 12.67
CA CYS A 51 3.15 -0.72 12.07
C CYS A 51 1.85 -0.24 12.73
N GLN A 52 1.94 0.82 13.52
CA GLN A 52 0.79 1.48 14.11
C GLN A 52 0.23 2.50 13.13
N VAL A 53 -1.07 2.41 12.85
CA VAL A 53 -1.76 3.34 11.95
C VAL A 53 -2.74 4.19 12.77
N SER A 54 -2.49 5.49 12.85
CA SER A 54 -3.35 6.49 13.49
C SER A 54 -3.91 7.46 12.46
N ILE A 55 -4.96 8.18 12.82
CA ILE A 55 -5.48 9.29 12.03
C ILE A 55 -5.22 10.57 12.82
N ASN A 56 -4.50 11.51 12.22
CA ASN A 56 -4.22 12.79 12.86
C ASN A 56 -5.47 13.70 12.86
N SER A 57 -5.37 14.85 13.54
CA SER A 57 -6.45 15.85 13.63
C SER A 57 -6.93 16.38 12.27
N ASN A 58 -6.09 16.25 11.23
CA ASN A 58 -6.37 16.71 9.87
C ASN A 58 -6.99 15.60 9.00
N GLY A 59 -7.23 14.40 9.57
CA GLY A 59 -7.79 13.27 8.83
C GLY A 59 -6.79 12.54 7.94
N VAL A 60 -5.49 12.82 8.07
CA VAL A 60 -4.42 12.14 7.32
C VAL A 60 -3.94 10.93 8.12
N PRO A 61 -3.80 9.75 7.48
CA PRO A 61 -3.24 8.57 8.14
C PRO A 61 -1.76 8.79 8.44
N GLU A 62 -1.41 8.62 9.70
CA GLU A 62 -0.04 8.65 10.23
C GLU A 62 0.39 7.22 10.54
N ARG A 63 1.65 6.89 10.22
CA ARG A 63 2.20 5.55 10.38
C ARG A 63 3.50 5.60 11.14
N GLU A 64 3.60 4.78 12.17
CA GLU A 64 4.78 4.71 13.03
C GLU A 64 5.12 3.24 13.32
N CYS A 65 6.41 2.92 13.32
CA CYS A 65 6.88 1.60 13.73
C CYS A 65 7.05 1.54 15.26
N ASN A 66 6.46 0.53 15.88
CA ASN A 66 6.44 0.33 17.32
C ASN A 66 6.90 -1.08 17.71
N GLU A 67 7.49 -1.21 18.90
CA GLU A 67 7.97 -2.50 19.44
C GLU A 67 6.81 -3.43 19.83
N THR A 68 5.72 -2.83 20.31
CA THR A 68 4.53 -3.55 20.76
C THR A 68 3.27 -2.80 20.38
N CYS A 69 2.22 -3.52 19.95
CA CYS A 69 0.91 -2.90 19.81
C CYS A 69 0.35 -2.51 21.18
N PRO A 70 -0.22 -1.30 21.34
CA PRO A 70 -0.95 -0.94 22.54
C PRO A 70 -2.12 -1.91 22.78
N THR A 71 -2.43 -2.24 24.04
CA THR A 71 -3.50 -3.19 24.38
C THR A 71 -4.84 -2.53 24.71
N LYS A 72 -4.82 -1.24 25.10
CA LYS A 72 -6.03 -0.49 25.47
C LYS A 72 -6.58 0.29 24.28
N GLY A 73 -7.70 -0.16 23.74
CA GLY A 73 -8.38 0.56 22.65
C GLY A 73 -7.70 0.41 21.28
N TRP A 74 -6.88 -0.63 21.12
CA TRP A 74 -6.21 -0.98 19.87
C TRP A 74 -6.39 -2.47 19.59
N THR A 75 -6.53 -2.80 18.32
CA THR A 75 -6.59 -4.16 17.80
C THR A 75 -5.36 -4.44 16.96
N ARG A 76 -4.89 -5.68 16.96
CA ARG A 76 -3.77 -6.12 16.14
C ARG A 76 -4.28 -7.02 15.02
N ILE A 77 -3.87 -6.71 13.80
CA ILE A 77 -4.08 -7.56 12.62
C ILE A 77 -2.71 -7.79 11.99
N LEU A 78 -2.18 -9.01 12.10
CA LEU A 78 -0.82 -9.35 11.67
C LEU A 78 0.22 -8.39 12.29
N TYR A 79 1.01 -7.69 11.46
CA TYR A 79 2.01 -6.70 11.85
C TYR A 79 1.43 -5.29 12.02
N TYR A 80 0.12 -5.10 11.81
CA TYR A 80 -0.52 -3.80 11.93
C TYR A 80 -1.30 -3.64 13.24
N CYS A 81 -1.21 -2.45 13.83
CA CYS A 81 -2.04 -2.03 14.97
C CYS A 81 -3.01 -0.94 14.53
N PHE A 82 -4.31 -1.12 14.82
CA PHE A 82 -5.37 -0.16 14.52
C PHE A 82 -6.13 0.24 15.79
N PRO A 83 -6.63 1.48 15.92
CA PRO A 83 -7.44 1.86 17.06
C PRO A 83 -8.79 1.12 17.00
N SER A 84 -9.25 0.52 18.10
CA SER A 84 -10.46 -0.31 18.15
C SER A 84 -11.74 0.47 17.78
N THR A 85 -11.75 1.79 18.01
CA THR A 85 -12.82 2.70 17.58
C THR A 85 -13.00 2.74 16.06
N SER A 86 -11.92 2.54 15.30
CA SER A 86 -11.97 2.46 13.84
C SER A 86 -12.52 1.12 13.34
N LEU A 87 -12.29 0.04 14.09
CA LEU A 87 -12.78 -1.30 13.77
C LEU A 87 -14.29 -1.44 14.00
N GLU A 88 -14.81 -0.86 15.08
CA GLU A 88 -16.25 -0.84 15.37
C GLU A 88 -17.02 -0.01 14.33
N THR A 89 -16.45 1.12 13.89
CA THR A 89 -17.03 1.95 12.83
C THR A 89 -17.05 1.21 11.48
N ALA A 90 -16.04 0.37 11.20
CA ALA A 90 -16.00 -0.49 10.00
C ALA A 90 -17.00 -1.67 10.07
N ALA A 91 -17.19 -2.27 11.25
CA ALA A 91 -18.11 -3.38 11.44
C ALA A 91 -19.59 -2.96 11.41
N VAL A 92 -19.93 -1.78 11.93
CA VAL A 92 -21.33 -1.30 12.05
C VAL A 92 -21.87 -0.73 10.72
N LYS A 93 -21.01 -0.25 9.81
CA LYS A 93 -21.44 0.26 8.50
C LYS A 93 -21.52 -0.79 7.39
N GLY A 94 -21.19 -2.06 7.65
CA GLY A 94 -21.15 -3.10 6.61
C GLY A 94 -20.11 -2.84 5.51
N THR A 95 -19.30 -1.79 5.63
CA THR A 95 -18.14 -1.49 4.80
C THR A 95 -16.99 -2.33 5.32
N THR A 96 -16.90 -3.52 4.71
CA THR A 96 -15.88 -4.54 4.81
C THR A 96 -14.51 -4.02 5.23
N ILE A 97 -13.89 -4.70 6.21
CA ILE A 97 -12.47 -4.83 6.59
C ILE A 97 -11.44 -4.27 5.58
N ALA A 98 -11.71 -4.35 4.27
CA ALA A 98 -11.04 -3.63 3.21
C ALA A 98 -10.90 -2.10 3.40
N ASP A 99 -11.86 -1.40 4.01
CA ASP A 99 -11.74 0.04 4.28
C ASP A 99 -10.74 0.36 5.41
N GLY A 100 -10.49 -0.57 6.32
CA GLY A 100 -9.44 -0.44 7.34
C GLY A 100 -8.06 -0.90 6.84
N LEU A 101 -8.03 -1.92 5.98
CA LEU A 101 -6.80 -2.49 5.43
C LEU A 101 -6.26 -1.71 4.22
N PHE A 102 -7.16 -1.22 3.37
CA PHE A 102 -6.83 -0.47 2.17
C PHE A 102 -7.15 1.02 2.33
N GLY A 103 -8.08 1.45 3.18
CA GLY A 103 -8.40 2.87 3.36
C GLY A 103 -9.19 3.43 2.18
N LYS A 104 -10.20 4.28 2.44
CA LYS A 104 -10.91 5.01 1.37
C LYS A 104 -9.93 5.78 0.46
N ASP A 105 -8.81 6.19 1.05
CA ASP A 105 -7.77 6.98 0.38
C ASP A 105 -6.95 6.14 -0.61
N PHE A 106 -6.87 4.81 -0.46
CA PHE A 106 -6.19 3.97 -1.46
C PHE A 106 -6.95 3.96 -2.78
N PHE A 107 -8.26 3.75 -2.76
CA PHE A 107 -9.04 3.80 -4.01
C PHE A 107 -9.10 5.21 -4.60
N GLU A 108 -9.09 6.25 -3.77
CA GLU A 108 -8.98 7.64 -4.24
C GLU A 108 -7.62 7.93 -4.89
N ASN A 109 -6.53 7.45 -4.28
CA ASN A 109 -5.17 7.62 -4.80
C ASN A 109 -4.95 6.75 -6.05
N VAL A 110 -5.35 5.47 -6.04
CA VAL A 110 -5.34 4.59 -7.22
C VAL A 110 -6.20 5.16 -8.33
N GLY A 111 -7.36 5.73 -7.99
CA GLY A 111 -8.23 6.42 -8.95
C GLY A 111 -7.58 7.67 -9.54
N ARG A 112 -6.84 8.44 -8.73
CA ARG A 112 -6.06 9.58 -9.19
C ARG A 112 -4.94 9.15 -10.15
N ASP A 113 -4.26 8.06 -9.85
CA ASP A 113 -3.18 7.51 -10.68
C ASP A 113 -3.71 6.90 -12.00
N LEU A 114 -4.84 6.21 -11.96
CA LEU A 114 -5.55 5.74 -13.16
C LEU A 114 -6.00 6.92 -14.03
N LYS A 115 -6.57 7.95 -13.40
CA LYS A 115 -7.03 9.15 -14.09
C LYS A 115 -5.87 9.96 -14.67
N ALA A 116 -4.69 9.93 -14.06
CA ALA A 116 -3.50 10.53 -14.64
C ALA A 116 -3.02 9.75 -15.88
N SER A 117 -3.15 8.42 -15.86
CA SER A 117 -2.58 7.52 -16.89
C SER A 117 -3.57 7.03 -17.96
N TRP A 118 -4.75 7.67 -18.07
CA TRP A 118 -5.83 7.17 -18.92
C TRP A 118 -5.51 7.17 -20.42
N ARG A 119 -4.68 8.12 -20.89
CA ARG A 119 -4.27 8.17 -22.32
C ARG A 119 -3.33 7.03 -22.65
N GLU A 120 -2.41 6.73 -21.75
CA GLU A 120 -1.43 5.66 -21.85
C GLU A 120 -2.13 4.29 -21.87
N ILE A 121 -3.17 4.11 -21.04
CA ILE A 121 -4.01 2.90 -21.05
C ILE A 121 -4.69 2.69 -22.41
N ILE A 122 -5.22 3.75 -23.02
CA ILE A 122 -5.87 3.68 -24.35
C ILE A 122 -4.86 3.33 -25.44
N TYR A 123 -3.64 3.87 -25.40
CA TYR A 123 -2.62 3.53 -26.40
C TYR A 123 -2.23 2.05 -26.33
N MET A 124 -2.04 1.51 -25.13
CA MET A 124 -1.66 0.11 -24.96
C MET A 124 -2.78 -0.85 -25.39
N SER A 125 -4.04 -0.49 -25.16
CA SER A 125 -5.19 -1.32 -25.58
C SER A 125 -5.38 -1.33 -27.10
N LEU A 126 -5.19 -0.18 -27.77
CA LEU A 126 -5.22 -0.10 -29.23
C LEU A 126 -4.12 -0.92 -29.88
N ILE A 127 -2.88 -0.83 -29.37
CA ILE A 127 -1.76 -1.62 -29.89
C ILE A 127 -2.04 -3.12 -29.73
N ALA A 128 -2.56 -3.53 -28.57
CA ALA A 128 -2.93 -4.92 -28.33
C ALA A 128 -4.02 -5.42 -29.30
N LEU A 129 -5.03 -4.60 -29.56
CA LEU A 129 -6.11 -4.92 -30.50
C LEU A 129 -5.59 -5.06 -31.94
N VAL A 130 -4.70 -4.17 -32.37
CA VAL A 130 -4.06 -4.24 -33.70
C VAL A 130 -3.26 -5.53 -33.83
N LEU A 131 -2.40 -5.85 -32.86
CA LEU A 131 -1.60 -7.07 -32.89
C LEU A 131 -2.48 -8.34 -32.90
N ALA A 132 -3.57 -8.35 -32.13
CA ALA A 132 -4.52 -9.47 -32.12
C ALA A 132 -5.18 -9.67 -33.49
N LEU A 133 -5.57 -8.59 -34.17
CA LEU A 133 -6.12 -8.65 -35.52
C LEU A 133 -5.09 -9.15 -36.55
N VAL A 134 -3.84 -8.68 -36.48
CA VAL A 134 -2.77 -9.14 -37.37
C VAL A 134 -2.53 -10.65 -37.21
N VAL A 135 -2.41 -11.14 -35.98
CA VAL A 135 -2.21 -12.57 -35.71
C VAL A 135 -3.40 -13.39 -36.21
N THR A 136 -4.63 -12.92 -35.97
CA THR A 136 -5.84 -13.61 -36.44
C THR A 136 -5.92 -13.64 -37.98
N ALA A 137 -5.48 -12.58 -38.65
CA ALA A 137 -5.42 -12.52 -40.11
C ALA A 137 -4.30 -13.39 -40.70
N MET A 138 -3.19 -13.59 -40.00
CA MET A 138 -2.13 -14.51 -40.44
C MET A 138 -2.47 -15.99 -40.19
N LEU A 139 -3.31 -16.26 -39.19
CA LEU A 139 -3.79 -17.62 -38.86
C LEU A 139 -4.97 -18.07 -39.72
N ARG A 140 -5.56 -17.17 -40.51
CA ARG A 140 -6.68 -17.44 -41.41
C ARG A 140 -6.20 -17.47 -42.86
#